data_AF-A0AAJ4Y9L1-F1
#
_entry.id   AF-A0AAJ4Y9L1-F1
#
_cell.length_a   1.000
_cell.length_b   1.000
_cell.length_c   1.000
_cell.angle_alpha   90.00
_cell.angle_beta   90.00
_cell.angle_gamma   90.00
#
_symmetry.space_group_name_H-M   'P 1'
#
loop_
_entity.id
_entity.type
_entity.pdbx_description
1 polymer ?
#
loop_
_entity_poly.entity_id
_entity_poly.type
_entity_poly.pdbx_seq_one_letter_code
_entity_poly.pdbx_strand_id
1 'polypeptide(L)'
;MSGTPTPQPCEIPHATRQEEEECERRRLAAPDTTTLIRTVTVGPIGIFFTNVNRAMGLRAHSHTGAVTVVYDTIGRHGYPSFAETNAALERRIHELTRAVFKDATNEDIADRLFSHLDGYTAPEWESWGGAYNLRAVHLDVIGVRDAIGHDTGTTRYTVARTHPQEHQS
;
A
#
# COMPACT_ATOMS: atom_id res chain seq x y z
N MET A 1 -2.49 23.52 4.54
CA MET A 1 -2.09 24.17 5.80
C MET A 1 -2.23 23.14 6.90
N SER A 2 -1.12 22.52 7.28
CA SER A 2 -1.08 21.51 8.34
C SER A 2 -1.08 22.25 9.68
N GLY A 3 -2.24 22.31 10.34
CA GLY A 3 -2.30 22.77 11.71
C GLY A 3 -1.71 21.69 12.61
N THR A 4 -0.58 21.98 13.25
CA THR A 4 -0.06 21.16 14.34
C THR A 4 -1.18 21.07 15.39
N PRO A 5 -1.66 19.87 15.76
CA PRO A 5 -2.68 19.76 16.80
C PRO A 5 -2.06 20.33 18.08
N THR A 6 -2.61 21.46 18.54
CA THR A 6 -2.22 22.03 19.83
C THR A 6 -2.72 21.06 20.89
N PRO A 7 -1.84 20.46 21.70
CA PRO A 7 -2.27 19.51 22.70
C PRO A 7 -3.21 20.21 23.69
N GLN A 8 -4.34 19.58 24.01
CA GLN A 8 -5.24 20.11 25.02
C GLN A 8 -4.53 20.20 26.39
N PRO A 9 -4.82 21.22 27.21
CA PRO A 9 -4.24 21.34 28.54
C PRO A 9 -4.52 20.09 29.38
N CYS A 10 -3.61 19.71 30.29
CA CYS A 10 -3.88 18.75 31.35
C CYS A 10 -4.94 19.32 32.31
N GLU A 11 -6.23 19.21 31.97
CA GLU A 11 -7.31 19.56 32.90
C GLU A 11 -7.51 18.40 33.89
N ILE A 12 -6.75 18.39 34.98
CA ILE A 12 -6.99 17.49 36.12
C ILE A 12 -7.84 18.27 37.13
N PRO A 13 -9.13 17.94 37.31
CA PRO A 13 -9.99 18.66 38.24
C PRO A 13 -9.44 18.55 39.67
N HIS A 14 -9.28 19.69 40.34
CA HIS A 14 -8.77 19.79 41.72
C HIS A 14 -7.31 19.37 41.94
N ALA A 15 -6.47 19.33 40.90
CA ALA A 15 -5.05 19.07 41.05
C ALA A 15 -4.33 20.17 41.84
N THR A 16 -3.33 19.76 42.62
CA THR A 16 -2.34 20.66 43.20
C THR A 16 -1.38 21.15 42.12
N ARG A 17 -0.78 22.32 42.36
CA ARG A 17 0.20 22.91 41.44
C ARG A 17 1.38 21.96 41.11
N GLN A 18 1.79 21.12 42.05
CA GLN A 18 2.83 20.13 41.83
C GLN A 18 2.40 19.01 40.87
N GLU A 19 1.12 18.60 40.92
CA GLU A 19 0.55 17.61 40.02
C GLU A 19 0.38 18.16 38.59
N GLU A 20 0.03 19.44 38.45
CA GLU A 20 0.01 20.14 37.15
C GLU A 20 1.41 20.25 36.53
N GLU A 21 2.41 20.64 37.33
CA GLU A 21 3.82 20.75 36.90
C GLU A 21 4.46 19.38 36.58
N GLU A 22 3.99 18.30 37.20
CA GLU A 22 4.39 16.94 36.86
C GLU A 22 3.68 16.42 35.59
N CYS A 23 2.38 16.72 35.41
CA CYS A 23 1.66 16.39 34.16
C CYS A 23 2.31 17.07 32.96
N GLU A 24 2.62 18.37 33.07
CA GLU A 24 3.21 19.13 31.98
C GLU A 24 4.65 18.67 31.69
N ARG A 25 5.43 18.29 32.71
CA ARG A 25 6.74 17.64 32.50
C ARG A 25 6.62 16.30 31.80
N ARG A 26 5.65 15.46 32.16
CA ARG A 26 5.41 14.17 31.48
C ARG A 26 4.92 14.37 30.04
N ARG A 27 4.12 15.41 29.77
CA ARG A 27 3.65 15.78 28.43
C ARG A 27 4.80 16.28 27.55
N LEU A 28 5.66 17.13 28.08
CA LEU A 28 6.84 17.66 27.36
C LEU A 28 7.96 16.62 27.23
N ALA A 29 8.04 15.66 28.16
CA ALA A 29 8.95 14.53 28.10
C ALA A 29 8.37 13.32 27.34
N ALA A 30 7.10 13.37 26.93
CA ALA A 30 6.54 12.36 26.05
C ALA A 30 7.37 12.40 24.76
N PRO A 31 8.03 11.30 24.39
CA PRO A 31 8.80 11.27 23.15
C PRO A 31 7.86 11.68 22.01
N ASP A 32 8.36 12.47 21.07
CA ASP A 32 7.64 12.78 19.84
C ASP A 32 7.40 11.44 19.11
N THR A 33 6.27 10.78 19.42
CA THR A 33 5.92 9.43 18.98
C THR A 33 5.47 9.40 17.53
N THR A 34 6.00 10.30 16.70
CA THR A 34 5.72 10.29 15.27
C THR A 34 6.58 9.18 14.64
N THR A 35 6.16 7.93 14.83
CA THR A 35 6.78 6.77 14.18
C THR A 35 6.60 6.94 12.67
N LEU A 36 7.67 7.35 12.00
CA LEU A 36 7.67 7.52 10.55
C LEU A 36 7.64 6.16 9.87
N ILE A 37 6.62 5.94 9.04
CA ILE A 37 6.59 4.81 8.11
C ILE A 37 7.48 5.16 6.92
N ARG A 38 8.41 4.26 6.60
CA ARG A 38 9.32 4.39 5.46
C ARG A 38 9.05 3.26 4.49
N THR A 39 8.76 3.61 3.24
CA THR A 39 8.40 2.66 2.19
C THR A 39 9.19 2.92 0.91
N VAL A 40 9.26 1.90 0.07
CA VAL A 40 9.68 2.01 -1.34
C VAL A 40 8.49 1.70 -2.22
N THR A 41 8.30 2.49 -3.26
CA THR A 41 7.27 2.28 -4.27
C THR A 41 7.93 1.92 -5.59
N VAL A 42 7.52 0.80 -6.18
CA VAL A 42 8.03 0.28 -7.46
C VAL A 42 6.89 0.25 -8.48
N GLY A 43 7.13 0.81 -9.66
CA GLY A 43 6.13 1.01 -10.71
C GLY A 43 5.94 2.49 -11.06
N PRO A 44 4.90 2.83 -11.84
CA PRO A 44 3.83 1.94 -12.30
C PRO A 44 4.31 0.94 -13.36
N ILE A 45 3.86 -0.31 -13.24
CA ILE A 45 4.07 -1.38 -14.24
C ILE A 45 2.79 -1.51 -15.06
N GLY A 46 2.87 -1.23 -16.36
CA GLY A 46 1.73 -1.33 -17.26
C GLY A 46 1.25 -2.77 -17.40
N ILE A 47 -0.06 -2.97 -17.32
CA ILE A 47 -0.71 -4.27 -17.48
C ILE A 47 -1.91 -4.18 -18.42
N PHE A 48 -2.23 -5.31 -19.04
CA PHE A 48 -3.50 -5.53 -19.72
C PHE A 48 -4.08 -6.83 -19.18
N PHE A 49 -5.30 -6.79 -18.66
CA PHE A 49 -5.92 -7.94 -18.01
C PHE A 49 -7.39 -8.05 -18.37
N THR A 50 -7.94 -9.25 -18.22
CA THR A 50 -9.35 -9.54 -18.48
C THR A 50 -9.97 -10.14 -17.25
N ASN A 51 -11.14 -9.66 -16.85
CA ASN A 51 -11.90 -10.25 -15.76
C ASN A 51 -13.34 -10.57 -16.17
N VAL A 52 -13.94 -11.51 -15.45
CA VAL A 52 -15.36 -11.85 -15.52
C VAL A 52 -15.95 -11.59 -14.16
N ASN A 53 -16.86 -10.64 -14.05
CA ASN A 53 -17.52 -10.28 -12.80
C ASN A 53 -18.96 -10.79 -12.82
N ARG A 54 -19.18 -12.00 -12.31
CA ARG A 54 -20.52 -12.61 -12.31
C ARG A 54 -21.45 -11.95 -11.30
N ALA A 55 -20.92 -11.48 -10.17
CA ALA A 55 -21.71 -10.78 -9.15
C ALA A 55 -22.40 -9.52 -9.70
N MET A 56 -21.74 -8.82 -10.63
CA MET A 56 -22.30 -7.65 -11.33
C MET A 56 -22.99 -8.00 -12.67
N GLY A 57 -23.05 -9.29 -13.05
CA GLY A 57 -23.64 -9.72 -14.32
C GLY A 57 -22.83 -9.32 -15.56
N LEU A 58 -21.55 -8.96 -15.40
CA LEU A 58 -20.68 -8.52 -16.49
C LEU A 58 -19.99 -9.72 -17.16
N ARG A 59 -19.99 -9.71 -18.50
CA ARG A 59 -19.23 -10.68 -19.30
C ARG A 59 -17.72 -10.42 -19.19
N ALA A 60 -16.91 -11.29 -19.79
CA ALA A 60 -15.49 -11.05 -19.93
C ALA A 60 -15.24 -9.70 -20.60
N HIS A 61 -14.49 -8.83 -19.93
CA HIS A 61 -14.07 -7.54 -20.46
C HIS A 61 -12.63 -7.27 -20.03
N SER A 62 -11.94 -6.46 -20.82
CA SER A 62 -10.50 -6.24 -20.69
C SER A 62 -10.22 -4.79 -20.33
N HIS A 63 -9.17 -4.62 -19.54
CA HIS A 63 -8.75 -3.34 -18.99
C HIS A 63 -7.30 -3.07 -19.34
N THR A 64 -7.03 -1.80 -19.63
CA THR A 64 -5.66 -1.27 -19.55
C THR A 64 -5.48 -0.71 -18.14
N GLY A 65 -4.38 -1.06 -17.50
CA GLY A 65 -4.12 -0.61 -16.14
C GLY A 65 -2.65 -0.52 -15.81
N ALA A 66 -2.37 -0.22 -14.55
CA ALA A 66 -1.03 -0.23 -13.99
C ALA A 66 -1.02 -0.80 -12.58
N VAL A 67 0.04 -1.52 -12.24
CA VAL A 67 0.28 -2.02 -10.89
C VAL A 67 1.44 -1.24 -10.27
N THR A 68 1.23 -0.77 -9.05
CA THR A 68 2.28 -0.19 -8.22
C THR A 68 2.43 -1.03 -6.95
N VAL A 69 3.65 -1.40 -6.62
CA VAL A 69 3.96 -2.24 -5.45
C VAL A 69 4.70 -1.41 -4.41
N VAL A 70 4.27 -1.49 -3.16
CA VAL A 70 4.85 -0.75 -2.04
C VAL A 70 5.42 -1.75 -1.05
N TYR A 71 6.71 -1.61 -0.74
CA TYR A 71 7.42 -2.39 0.27
C TYR A 71 7.77 -1.53 1.48
N ASP A 72 7.78 -2.10 2.69
CA ASP A 72 8.38 -1.44 3.85
C ASP A 72 9.91 -1.42 3.71
N THR A 73 10.56 -0.32 4.13
CA THR A 73 12.04 -0.30 4.22
C THR A 73 12.47 -0.96 5.53
N ILE A 74 13.31 -2.00 5.46
CA ILE A 74 13.72 -2.79 6.64
C ILE A 74 15.03 -2.36 7.31
N GLY A 75 15.66 -1.25 6.89
CA GLY A 75 16.86 -0.74 7.55
C GLY A 75 17.90 -0.12 6.61
N ARG A 76 19.19 -0.37 6.90
CA ARG A 76 20.34 0.23 6.17
C ARG A 76 20.39 -0.16 4.68
N HIS A 77 19.82 -1.30 4.32
CA HIS A 77 19.69 -1.76 2.94
C HIS A 77 18.28 -1.46 2.44
N GLY A 78 18.18 -0.61 1.43
CA GLY A 78 16.92 -0.31 0.73
C GLY A 78 16.66 -1.29 -0.41
N TYR A 79 15.52 -1.13 -1.08
CA TYR A 79 15.23 -1.88 -2.30
C TYR A 79 16.20 -1.45 -3.43
N PRO A 80 16.88 -2.39 -4.11
CA PRO A 80 17.81 -2.12 -5.18
C PRO A 80 17.05 -1.83 -6.48
N SER A 81 16.77 -0.58 -6.82
CA SER A 81 16.06 -0.23 -8.06
C SER A 81 16.95 -0.28 -9.31
N PHE A 82 17.48 -1.47 -9.62
CA PHE A 82 18.24 -1.76 -10.83
C PHE A 82 17.35 -2.38 -11.92
N ALA A 83 17.88 -2.46 -13.14
CA ALA A 83 17.14 -3.00 -14.28
C ALA A 83 16.69 -4.46 -14.02
N GLU A 84 17.60 -5.31 -13.53
CA GLU A 84 17.32 -6.75 -13.33
C GLU A 84 16.30 -7.01 -12.21
N THR A 85 16.42 -6.29 -11.10
CA THR A 85 15.52 -6.43 -9.94
C THR A 85 14.11 -5.95 -10.27
N ASN A 86 13.98 -4.85 -11.00
CA ASN A 86 12.69 -4.34 -11.48
C ASN A 86 12.09 -5.25 -12.56
N ALA A 87 12.91 -5.77 -13.48
CA ALA A 87 12.46 -6.70 -14.50
C ALA A 87 11.92 -8.02 -13.90
N ALA A 88 12.49 -8.50 -12.79
CA ALA A 88 11.96 -9.67 -12.09
C ALA A 88 10.53 -9.43 -11.57
N LEU A 89 10.28 -8.27 -10.93
CA LEU A 89 8.94 -7.89 -10.48
C LEU A 89 7.96 -7.72 -11.64
N GLU A 90 8.39 -7.05 -12.72
CA GLU A 90 7.58 -6.84 -13.92
C GLU A 90 7.16 -8.17 -14.54
N ARG A 91 8.10 -9.10 -14.75
CA ARG A 91 7.80 -10.44 -15.29
C ARG A 91 6.79 -11.17 -14.42
N ARG A 92 6.92 -11.10 -13.10
CA ARG A 92 5.99 -11.75 -12.16
C ARG A 92 4.59 -11.15 -12.28
N ILE A 93 4.47 -9.83 -12.34
CA ILE A 93 3.17 -9.17 -12.49
C ILE A 93 2.53 -9.53 -13.83
N HIS A 94 3.28 -9.50 -14.94
CA HIS A 94 2.77 -9.89 -16.25
C HIS A 94 2.33 -11.36 -16.31
N GLU A 95 3.05 -12.26 -15.65
CA GLU A 95 2.64 -13.66 -15.50
C GLU A 95 1.27 -13.77 -14.83
N LEU A 96 1.08 -13.07 -13.71
CA LEU A 96 -0.17 -13.08 -12.94
C LEU A 96 -1.34 -12.47 -13.73
N THR A 97 -1.10 -11.42 -14.51
CA THR A 97 -2.15 -10.71 -15.26
C THR A 97 -2.46 -11.30 -16.64
N ARG A 98 -1.68 -12.29 -17.10
CA ARG A 98 -1.87 -12.91 -18.42
C ARG A 98 -3.14 -13.75 -18.51
N ALA A 99 -3.52 -14.39 -17.41
CA ALA A 99 -4.71 -15.24 -17.37
C ALA A 99 -5.99 -14.43 -17.16
N VAL A 100 -7.13 -14.97 -17.60
CA VAL A 100 -8.43 -14.37 -17.31
C VAL A 100 -8.76 -14.57 -15.83
N PHE A 101 -9.02 -13.46 -15.13
CA PHE A 101 -9.53 -13.49 -13.77
C PHE A 101 -11.01 -13.88 -13.78
N LYS A 102 -11.27 -15.17 -13.58
CA LYS A 102 -12.63 -15.71 -13.48
C LYS A 102 -13.25 -15.31 -12.15
N ASP A 103 -14.51 -14.89 -12.23
CA ASP A 103 -15.34 -14.53 -11.08
C ASP A 103 -14.61 -13.61 -10.11
N ALA A 104 -14.24 -12.43 -10.63
CA ALA A 104 -13.40 -11.47 -9.93
C ALA A 104 -13.80 -10.04 -10.30
N THR A 105 -14.06 -9.24 -9.28
CA THR A 105 -14.09 -7.77 -9.31
C THR A 105 -12.65 -7.22 -9.43
N ASN A 106 -12.50 -5.91 -9.60
CA ASN A 106 -11.16 -5.31 -9.63
C ASN A 106 -10.53 -5.31 -8.22
N GLU A 107 -11.36 -5.21 -7.18
CA GLU A 107 -11.01 -5.41 -5.77
C GLU A 107 -10.43 -6.81 -5.55
N ASP A 108 -11.13 -7.85 -6.01
CA ASP A 108 -10.66 -9.25 -5.91
C ASP A 108 -9.33 -9.45 -6.63
N ILE A 109 -9.12 -8.76 -7.75
CA ILE A 109 -7.86 -8.84 -8.51
C ILE A 109 -6.73 -8.18 -7.72
N ALA A 110 -6.97 -7.00 -7.13
CA ALA A 110 -5.99 -6.35 -6.28
C ALA A 110 -5.62 -7.23 -5.07
N ASP A 111 -6.59 -7.91 -4.44
CA ASP A 111 -6.36 -8.86 -3.34
C ASP A 111 -5.54 -10.09 -3.78
N ARG A 112 -5.85 -10.66 -4.95
CA ARG A 112 -5.10 -11.79 -5.52
C ARG A 112 -3.67 -11.38 -5.87
N LEU A 113 -3.47 -10.22 -6.47
CA LEU A 113 -2.15 -9.66 -6.75
C LEU A 113 -1.35 -9.47 -5.46
N PHE A 114 -1.96 -8.86 -4.44
CA PHE A 114 -1.34 -8.72 -3.12
C PHE A 114 -0.92 -10.07 -2.55
N SER A 115 -1.83 -11.05 -2.52
CA SER A 115 -1.57 -12.39 -1.98
C SER A 115 -0.45 -13.14 -2.70
N HIS A 116 -0.32 -12.96 -4.02
CA HIS A 116 0.75 -13.60 -4.81
C HIS A 116 2.10 -12.90 -4.73
N LEU A 117 2.10 -11.60 -4.47
CA LEU A 117 3.31 -10.80 -4.30
C LEU A 117 3.80 -10.79 -2.84
N ASP A 118 2.92 -11.10 -1.89
CA ASP A 118 3.28 -11.23 -0.49
C ASP A 118 4.22 -12.42 -0.28
N GLY A 119 5.42 -12.14 0.22
CA GLY A 119 6.47 -13.15 0.35
C GLY A 119 7.12 -13.57 -0.97
N TYR A 120 6.80 -12.92 -2.10
CA TYR A 120 7.50 -13.17 -3.37
C TYR A 120 8.98 -12.78 -3.26
N THR A 121 9.85 -13.62 -3.82
CA THR A 121 11.28 -13.37 -3.94
C THR A 121 11.76 -13.73 -5.35
N ALA A 122 12.84 -13.08 -5.77
CA ALA A 122 13.50 -13.36 -7.04
C ALA A 122 15.01 -13.53 -6.81
N PRO A 123 15.70 -14.43 -7.55
CA PRO A 123 17.14 -14.60 -7.46
C PRO A 123 17.93 -13.29 -7.64
N GLU A 124 17.43 -12.39 -8.50
CA GLU A 124 18.02 -11.07 -8.76
C GLU A 124 18.06 -10.15 -7.53
N TRP A 125 17.30 -10.47 -6.48
CA TRP A 125 17.23 -9.68 -5.25
C TRP A 125 18.19 -10.20 -4.16
N GLU A 126 18.66 -11.45 -4.29
CA GLU A 126 19.42 -12.13 -3.23
C GLU A 126 20.70 -11.39 -2.85
N SER A 127 21.45 -10.87 -3.83
CA SER A 127 22.69 -10.13 -3.60
C SER A 127 22.50 -8.79 -2.89
N TRP A 128 21.25 -8.32 -2.76
CA TRP A 128 20.89 -7.01 -2.20
C TRP A 128 20.14 -7.09 -0.87
N GLY A 129 20.14 -8.25 -0.22
CA GLY A 129 19.44 -8.46 1.05
C GLY A 129 18.10 -9.19 0.92
N GLY A 130 17.72 -9.61 -0.30
CA GLY A 130 16.67 -10.61 -0.50
C GLY A 130 15.24 -10.11 -0.31
N ALA A 131 14.47 -10.82 0.51
CA ALA A 131 13.02 -10.66 0.63
C ALA A 131 12.61 -9.27 1.17
N TYR A 132 11.63 -8.65 0.53
CA TYR A 132 11.05 -7.37 0.96
C TYR A 132 9.64 -7.57 1.52
N ASN A 133 9.33 -6.87 2.59
CA ASN A 133 8.01 -6.96 3.21
C ASN A 133 7.00 -6.14 2.41
N LEU A 134 6.02 -6.82 1.81
CA LEU A 134 4.97 -6.17 1.04
C LEU A 134 4.05 -5.36 1.98
N ARG A 135 3.97 -4.05 1.73
CA ARG A 135 3.10 -3.10 2.43
C ARG A 135 1.77 -2.92 1.71
N ALA A 136 1.82 -2.67 0.40
CA ALA A 136 0.61 -2.41 -0.38
C ALA A 136 0.78 -2.77 -1.86
N VAL A 137 -0.36 -3.01 -2.51
CA VAL A 137 -0.51 -3.06 -3.96
C VAL A 137 -1.57 -2.04 -4.35
N HIS A 138 -1.26 -1.23 -5.36
CA HIS A 138 -2.22 -0.36 -6.02
C HIS A 138 -2.45 -0.88 -7.44
N LEU A 139 -3.71 -1.17 -7.76
CA LEU A 139 -4.17 -1.48 -9.10
C LEU A 139 -4.91 -0.27 -9.65
N ASP A 140 -4.33 0.37 -10.65
CA ASP A 140 -4.95 1.45 -11.41
C ASP A 140 -5.63 0.88 -12.64
N VAL A 141 -6.92 1.15 -12.81
CA VAL A 141 -7.71 0.78 -13.99
C VAL A 141 -8.08 2.05 -14.73
N ILE A 142 -7.63 2.14 -15.99
CA ILE A 142 -7.86 3.31 -16.84
C ILE A 142 -9.21 3.15 -17.52
N GLY A 143 -10.11 4.09 -17.27
CA GLY A 143 -11.41 4.14 -17.94
C GLY A 143 -11.24 4.52 -19.41
N VAL A 144 -11.98 3.85 -20.29
CA VAL A 144 -12.03 4.16 -21.72
C VAL A 144 -13.45 4.56 -22.05
N ARG A 145 -13.64 5.77 -22.58
CA ARG A 145 -14.95 6.28 -22.94
C ARG A 145 -15.62 5.33 -23.94
N ASP A 146 -16.72 4.71 -23.53
CA ASP A 146 -17.47 3.78 -24.35
C ASP A 146 -18.99 3.95 -24.21
N ALA A 147 -19.74 3.12 -24.95
CA ALA A 147 -21.19 3.20 -25.04
C ALA A 147 -21.92 2.81 -23.74
N ILE A 148 -21.22 2.24 -22.75
CA ILE A 148 -21.80 1.87 -21.45
C ILE A 148 -21.47 2.88 -20.35
N GLY A 149 -20.79 3.98 -20.69
CA GLY A 149 -20.64 5.14 -19.82
C GLY A 149 -19.40 5.14 -18.94
N HIS A 150 -18.33 4.45 -19.33
CA HIS A 150 -17.04 4.57 -18.64
C HIS A 150 -16.51 6.01 -18.66
N ASP A 151 -16.01 6.46 -17.51
CA ASP A 151 -15.33 7.74 -17.35
C ASP A 151 -13.93 7.71 -18.01
N THR A 152 -13.37 8.88 -18.31
CA THR A 152 -11.99 9.04 -18.81
C THR A 152 -10.94 9.05 -17.70
N GLY A 153 -11.37 8.91 -16.43
CA GLY A 153 -10.50 8.88 -15.26
C GLY A 153 -9.85 7.52 -15.01
N THR A 154 -8.92 7.52 -14.06
CA THR A 154 -8.29 6.29 -13.53
C THR A 154 -8.89 5.97 -12.17
N THR A 155 -9.36 4.73 -12.00
CA THR A 155 -9.82 4.23 -10.71
C THR A 155 -8.71 3.42 -10.05
N ARG A 156 -8.36 3.75 -8.79
CA ARG A 156 -7.33 3.04 -8.02
C ARG A 156 -7.96 2.12 -6.97
N TYR A 157 -7.64 0.84 -7.04
CA TYR A 157 -7.94 -0.17 -6.02
C TYR A 157 -6.69 -0.39 -5.17
N THR A 158 -6.82 -0.32 -3.85
CA THR A 158 -5.67 -0.44 -2.93
C THR A 158 -5.90 -1.56 -1.94
N VAL A 159 -4.92 -2.45 -1.85
CA VAL A 159 -4.82 -3.47 -0.80
C VAL A 159 -3.56 -3.19 -0.01
N ALA A 160 -3.68 -2.96 1.29
CA ALA A 160 -2.57 -2.55 2.13
C ALA A 160 -2.67 -3.16 3.54
N ARG A 161 -1.50 -3.48 4.13
CA ARG A 161 -1.43 -3.81 5.54
C ARG A 161 -1.72 -2.59 6.39
N THR A 162 -2.53 -2.74 7.42
CA THR A 162 -2.69 -1.72 8.46
C THR A 162 -1.34 -1.44 9.13
N HIS A 163 -1.12 -0.21 9.58
CA HIS A 163 0.03 0.06 10.43
C HIS A 163 -0.10 -0.76 11.72
N PRO A 164 0.98 -1.30 12.29
CA PRO A 164 0.95 -1.77 13.65
C PRO A 164 0.61 -0.57 14.52
N GLN A 165 -0.66 -0.46 14.93
CA GLN A 165 -1.00 0.35 16.09
C GLN A 165 -0.44 -0.44 17.27
N GLU A 166 0.53 0.14 17.98
CA GLU A 166 0.91 -0.39 19.28
C GLU A 166 -0.35 -0.37 20.15
N HIS A 167 -0.96 -1.53 20.33
CA HIS A 167 -2.02 -1.71 21.32
C HIS A 167 -1.38 -1.45 22.68
N GLN A 168 -1.55 -0.23 23.18
CA GLN A 168 -1.27 0.11 24.57
C GLN A 168 -2.15 -0.82 25.43
N SER A 169 -1.49 -1.79 26.08
CA SER A 169 -2.07 -2.64 27.13
C SER A 169 -1.58 -2.15 28.48
#